data_AF-A0A381EGP8-F1
#
_entry.id   AF-A0A381EGP8-F1
#
_cell.length_a   1.000
_cell.length_b   1.000
_cell.length_c   1.000
_cell.angle_alpha   90.00
_cell.angle_beta   90.00
_cell.angle_gamma   90.00
#
_symmetry.space_group_name_H-M   'P 1'
#
loop_
_entity.id
_entity.type
_entity.pdbx_description
1 polymer ?
#
loop_
_entity_poly.entity_id
_entity_poly.type
_entity_poly.pdbx_seq_one_letter_code
_entity_poly.pdbx_strand_id
1 'polypeptide(L)'
;MFENKILQVANPFETLKFEQENYDFKLDFRILDFNTFCIKRNPARSKIYTQNELEVFYSNDFFVKNYDEIYQEFKIEIFTQAEENPFKFSLKANADLTLLKACLDYEKFDPTLDLKEHLRQALYKILIKNQFLLLRLDKDLETHLDQCVSLLKENKAKGFEFIVAQGVDKIEHQKAQLIFYRNVGEVASEDRGYDERHYTQPVEKDELLFEFVHKKIGKRGRNLKGELLTLEPLEEVANSIVLKDKSIYITNLPNKTQYFSANYGFLTKDMGGGALA
;
A
#
# COMPACT_ATOMS: atom_id res chain seq x y z
N MET A 1 37.60 -2.56 29.72
CA MET A 1 36.22 -2.25 30.13
C MET A 1 35.61 -1.41 29.02
N PHE A 2 34.47 -1.81 28.47
CA PHE A 2 33.80 -1.02 27.43
C PHE A 2 33.06 0.14 28.10
N GLU A 3 33.25 1.35 27.59
CA GLU A 3 32.43 2.50 27.96
C GLU A 3 31.26 2.58 26.99
N ASN A 4 30.03 2.69 27.53
CA ASN A 4 28.84 2.82 26.68
C ASN A 4 28.98 4.05 25.78
N LYS A 5 28.68 3.87 24.49
CA LYS A 5 28.77 4.94 23.48
C LYS A 5 27.40 5.33 22.99
N ILE A 6 27.14 6.63 22.93
CA ILE A 6 25.93 7.17 22.30
C ILE A 6 26.30 7.75 20.94
N LEU A 7 25.64 7.27 19.88
CA LEU A 7 25.94 7.63 18.49
C LEU A 7 24.66 7.98 17.73
N GLN A 8 24.77 8.86 16.74
CA GLN A 8 23.72 9.15 15.76
C GLN A 8 24.12 8.51 14.43
N VAL A 9 23.31 7.58 13.91
CA VAL A 9 23.71 6.74 12.77
C VAL A 9 22.53 6.43 11.84
N ALA A 10 22.79 6.31 10.54
CA ALA A 10 21.79 5.86 9.58
C ALA A 10 21.54 4.35 9.66
N ASN A 11 22.59 3.54 9.93
CA ASN A 11 22.50 2.09 10.00
C ASN A 11 23.09 1.54 11.32
N PRO A 12 22.26 1.36 12.36
CA PRO A 12 22.69 0.83 13.65
C PRO A 12 23.41 -0.53 13.59
N PHE A 13 23.00 -1.43 12.69
CA PHE A 13 23.58 -2.77 12.60
C PHE A 13 24.98 -2.76 11.99
N GLU A 14 25.22 -1.91 10.98
CA GLU A 14 26.57 -1.71 10.43
C GLU A 14 27.49 -1.05 11.45
N THR A 15 27.01 -0.03 12.16
CA THR A 15 27.79 0.60 13.24
C THR A 15 28.11 -0.39 14.35
N LEU A 16 27.15 -1.20 14.80
CA LEU A 16 27.40 -2.25 15.80
C LEU A 16 28.48 -3.23 15.31
N LYS A 17 28.39 -3.67 14.05
CA LYS A 17 29.37 -4.60 13.46
C LYS A 17 30.78 -4.00 13.48
N PHE A 18 30.93 -2.74 13.06
CA PHE A 18 32.21 -2.05 13.07
C PHE A 18 32.78 -1.90 14.48
N GLU A 19 31.95 -1.55 15.46
CA GLU A 19 32.38 -1.45 16.86
C GLU A 19 32.78 -2.83 17.42
N GLN A 20 32.01 -3.88 17.11
CA GLN A 20 32.25 -5.26 17.54
C GLN A 20 33.61 -5.82 17.09
N GLU A 21 34.16 -5.38 15.95
CA GLU A 21 35.47 -5.83 15.45
C GLU A 21 36.63 -5.47 16.39
N ASN A 22 36.44 -4.50 17.30
CA ASN A 22 37.47 -4.04 18.23
C ASN A 22 37.44 -4.76 19.59
N TYR A 23 36.50 -5.69 19.81
CA TYR A 23 36.27 -6.31 21.12
C TYR A 23 35.95 -7.80 21.01
N ASP A 24 36.49 -8.60 21.94
CA ASP A 24 36.29 -10.06 22.00
C ASP A 24 34.98 -10.49 22.68
N PHE A 25 34.25 -9.55 23.29
CA PHE A 25 32.95 -9.79 23.92
C PHE A 25 31.83 -9.23 23.06
N LYS A 26 30.63 -9.81 23.18
CA LYS A 26 29.47 -9.43 22.38
C LYS A 26 28.95 -8.05 22.79
N LEU A 27 28.74 -7.17 21.82
CA LEU A 27 28.09 -5.89 21.95
C LEU A 27 26.63 -5.99 21.49
N ASP A 28 25.79 -5.13 22.04
CA ASP A 28 24.44 -4.86 21.53
C ASP A 28 24.18 -3.36 21.57
N PHE A 29 23.07 -2.91 20.97
CA PHE A 29 22.64 -1.52 21.05
C PHE A 29 21.18 -1.40 21.46
N ARG A 30 20.77 -0.23 21.93
CA ARG A 30 19.35 0.14 22.05
C ARG A 30 19.08 1.44 21.32
N ILE A 31 17.88 1.53 20.75
CA ILE A 31 17.39 2.73 20.08
C ILE A 31 16.89 3.68 21.16
N LEU A 32 17.48 4.86 21.24
CA LEU A 32 17.10 5.91 22.17
C LEU A 32 16.09 6.89 21.55
N ASP A 33 16.31 7.24 20.27
CA ASP A 33 15.50 8.21 19.53
C ASP A 33 15.78 8.06 18.02
N PHE A 34 15.01 8.76 17.18
CA PHE A 34 15.28 8.85 15.76
C PHE A 34 14.81 10.18 15.16
N ASN A 35 15.52 10.63 14.13
CA ASN A 35 15.16 11.78 13.31
C ASN A 35 14.72 11.31 11.93
N THR A 36 13.65 11.91 11.42
CA THR A 36 13.13 11.62 10.08
C THR A 36 13.50 12.75 9.13
N PHE A 37 14.28 12.42 8.11
CA PHE A 37 14.75 13.34 7.08
C PHE A 37 13.85 13.21 5.86
N CYS A 38 13.38 14.36 5.36
CA CYS A 38 12.45 14.43 4.26
C CYS A 38 12.99 15.39 3.19
N ILE A 39 13.03 14.92 1.94
CA ILE A 39 13.55 15.69 0.81
C ILE A 39 12.50 15.80 -0.28
N LYS A 40 12.26 17.01 -0.76
CA LYS A 40 11.51 17.32 -1.97
C LYS A 40 12.46 17.91 -2.98
N ARG A 41 12.47 17.39 -4.20
CA ARG A 41 13.36 17.81 -5.29
C ARG A 41 12.77 18.98 -6.07
N ASN A 42 11.44 19.07 -6.18
CA ASN A 42 10.78 20.15 -6.93
C ASN A 42 9.48 20.65 -6.24
N PRO A 43 9.44 21.88 -5.69
CA PRO A 43 10.61 22.76 -5.46
C PRO A 43 11.57 22.12 -4.45
N ALA A 44 12.86 22.43 -4.57
CA ALA A 44 13.88 21.88 -3.69
C ALA A 44 13.67 22.36 -2.25
N ARG A 45 13.38 21.42 -1.33
CA ARG A 45 13.28 21.68 0.11
C ARG A 45 13.61 20.42 0.90
N SER A 46 14.20 20.59 2.07
CA SER A 46 14.38 19.52 3.04
C SER A 46 13.83 19.94 4.39
N LYS A 47 13.42 18.96 5.20
CA LYS A 47 13.03 19.16 6.59
C LYS A 47 13.36 17.92 7.41
N ILE A 48 13.77 18.16 8.65
CA ILE A 48 14.00 17.14 9.66
C ILE A 48 12.82 17.19 10.64
N TYR A 49 12.31 16.02 11.01
CA TYR A 49 11.24 15.84 11.98
C TYR A 49 11.74 14.97 13.13
N THR A 50 11.54 15.44 14.35
CA THR A 50 11.74 14.66 15.59
C THR A 50 10.53 13.77 15.85
N GLN A 51 10.65 12.81 16.77
CA GLN A 51 9.57 11.88 17.10
C GLN A 51 8.24 12.59 17.47
N ASN A 52 8.31 13.73 18.15
CA ASN A 52 7.15 14.49 18.61
C ASN A 52 6.42 15.25 17.47
N GLU A 53 7.04 15.36 16.30
CA GLU A 53 6.49 16.10 15.16
C GLU A 53 5.87 15.17 14.10
N LEU A 54 5.84 13.86 14.36
CA LEU A 54 5.46 12.86 13.36
C LEU A 54 3.95 12.73 13.13
N GLU A 55 3.12 13.39 13.94
CA GLU A 55 1.66 13.31 13.79
C GLU A 55 1.17 13.72 12.38
N VAL A 56 1.89 14.65 11.74
CA VAL A 56 1.57 15.10 10.37
C VAL A 56 1.64 13.97 9.34
N PHE A 57 2.45 12.94 9.57
CA PHE A 57 2.60 11.82 8.64
C PHE A 57 1.42 10.85 8.68
N TYR A 58 0.55 10.90 9.69
CA TYR A 58 -0.68 10.10 9.68
C TYR A 58 -1.70 10.58 8.62
N SER A 59 -1.55 11.79 8.09
CA SER A 59 -2.26 12.20 6.88
C SER A 59 -1.68 11.49 5.65
N ASN A 60 -2.49 10.67 5.00
CA ASN A 60 -2.10 9.94 3.79
C ASN A 60 -1.60 10.87 2.68
N ASP A 61 -2.27 12.01 2.50
CA ASP A 61 -1.87 13.00 1.50
C ASP A 61 -0.52 13.61 1.82
N PHE A 62 -0.27 13.92 3.10
CA PHE A 62 1.03 14.43 3.53
C PHE A 62 2.12 13.39 3.30
N PHE A 63 1.93 12.17 3.78
CA PHE A 63 2.92 11.10 3.66
C PHE A 63 3.27 10.79 2.20
N VAL A 64 2.30 10.80 1.29
CA VAL A 64 2.53 10.47 -0.13
C VAL A 64 3.05 11.65 -0.95
N LYS A 65 2.50 12.86 -0.78
CA LYS A 65 2.70 13.95 -1.76
C LYS A 65 3.79 14.94 -1.37
N ASN A 66 4.05 15.14 -0.07
CA ASN A 66 4.85 16.28 0.38
C ASN A 66 6.35 16.17 0.16
N TYR A 67 6.87 14.96 0.04
CA TYR A 67 8.30 14.66 -0.09
C TYR A 67 8.52 13.54 -1.10
N ASP A 68 9.64 13.58 -1.80
CA ASP A 68 10.02 12.57 -2.79
C ASP A 68 10.82 11.44 -2.13
N GLU A 69 11.63 11.78 -1.12
CA GLU A 69 12.43 10.83 -0.33
C GLU A 69 12.21 11.03 1.17
N ILE A 70 12.20 9.93 1.91
CA ILE A 70 12.10 9.90 3.37
C ILE A 70 13.07 8.82 3.89
N TYR A 71 13.94 9.18 4.83
CA TYR A 71 14.82 8.25 5.52
C TYR A 71 14.97 8.64 7.00
N GLN A 72 15.57 7.76 7.80
CA GLN A 72 15.72 7.97 9.24
C GLN A 72 17.16 7.75 9.69
N GLU A 73 17.57 8.54 10.67
CA GLU A 73 18.78 8.29 11.44
C GLU A 73 18.40 8.04 12.90
N PHE A 74 19.11 7.12 13.53
CA PHE A 74 18.80 6.61 14.85
C PHE A 74 19.87 7.06 15.84
N LYS A 75 19.42 7.57 16.98
CA LYS A 75 20.24 7.77 18.15
C LYS A 75 20.28 6.44 18.90
N ILE A 76 21.46 5.84 19.00
CA ILE A 76 21.65 4.54 19.65
C ILE A 76 22.62 4.65 20.81
N GLU A 77 22.44 3.79 21.81
CA GLU A 77 23.47 3.49 22.81
C GLU A 77 24.00 2.08 22.55
N ILE A 78 25.31 1.95 22.36
CA ILE A 78 26.01 0.67 22.29
C ILE A 78 26.51 0.33 23.68
N PHE A 79 26.33 -0.93 24.08
CA PHE A 79 26.69 -1.47 25.39
C PHE A 79 27.15 -2.92 25.29
N THR A 80 27.84 -3.40 26.33
CA THR A 80 28.23 -4.82 26.43
C THR A 80 27.00 -5.70 26.63
N GLN A 81 26.80 -6.68 25.77
CA GLN A 81 25.66 -7.59 25.87
C GLN A 81 25.86 -8.55 27.06
N ALA A 82 25.09 -8.33 28.13
CA ALA A 82 25.06 -9.26 29.26
C ALA A 82 24.21 -10.51 28.93
N GLU A 83 23.02 -10.29 28.37
CA GLU A 83 22.08 -11.36 27.99
C GLU A 83 21.42 -11.04 26.64
N GLU A 84 20.97 -12.07 25.93
CA GLU A 84 20.23 -11.91 24.70
C GLU A 84 18.77 -11.54 25.00
N ASN A 85 18.20 -10.62 24.21
CA ASN A 85 16.80 -10.27 24.37
C ASN A 85 15.93 -11.52 24.09
N PRO A 86 15.10 -11.96 25.04
CA PRO A 86 14.33 -13.19 24.92
C PRO A 86 13.18 -13.07 23.92
N PHE A 87 12.80 -11.87 23.52
CA PHE A 87 11.69 -11.60 22.60
C PHE A 87 12.17 -11.52 21.16
N LYS A 88 11.48 -12.24 20.27
CA LYS A 88 11.76 -12.27 18.84
C LYS A 88 10.46 -11.99 18.09
N PHE A 89 10.51 -11.04 17.16
CA PHE A 89 9.39 -10.74 16.28
C PHE A 89 9.64 -11.26 14.88
N SER A 90 8.63 -11.92 14.32
CA SER A 90 8.54 -12.21 12.89
C SER A 90 7.60 -11.22 12.22
N LEU A 91 8.00 -10.69 11.07
CA LEU A 91 7.23 -9.67 10.34
C LEU A 91 6.45 -10.31 9.19
N LYS A 92 5.19 -9.90 9.02
CA LYS A 92 4.35 -10.24 7.86
C LYS A 92 3.92 -8.96 7.18
N ALA A 93 4.26 -8.81 5.91
CA ALA A 93 3.89 -7.66 5.09
C ALA A 93 3.00 -8.09 3.91
N ASN A 94 2.15 -7.19 3.43
CA ASN A 94 1.49 -7.38 2.14
C ASN A 94 2.45 -7.11 0.97
N ALA A 95 2.02 -7.44 -0.26
CA ALA A 95 2.88 -7.34 -1.44
C ALA A 95 3.47 -5.94 -1.67
N ASP A 96 2.67 -4.90 -1.42
CA ASP A 96 3.08 -3.50 -1.59
C ASP A 96 3.82 -2.91 -0.37
N LEU A 97 4.03 -3.70 0.69
CA LEU A 97 4.70 -3.29 1.94
C LEU A 97 4.02 -2.07 2.62
N THR A 98 2.72 -1.93 2.46
CA THR A 98 1.88 -0.88 3.06
C THR A 98 1.18 -1.32 4.33
N LEU A 99 1.14 -2.61 4.64
CA LEU A 99 0.63 -3.12 5.91
C LEU A 99 1.67 -4.06 6.51
N LEU A 100 2.04 -3.80 7.76
CA LEU A 100 2.97 -4.63 8.50
C LEU A 100 2.33 -5.15 9.77
N LYS A 101 2.43 -6.45 9.97
CA LYS A 101 2.08 -7.11 11.22
C LYS A 101 3.32 -7.75 11.82
N ALA A 102 3.38 -7.82 13.14
CA ALA A 102 4.38 -8.60 13.86
C ALA A 102 3.72 -9.73 14.63
N CYS A 103 4.42 -10.85 14.69
CA CYS A 103 4.06 -12.02 15.46
C CYS A 103 5.16 -12.28 16.49
N LEU A 104 4.78 -12.31 17.76
CA LEU A 104 5.69 -12.49 18.89
C LEU A 104 6.03 -13.97 19.11
N ASP A 105 7.32 -14.25 19.23
CA ASP A 105 7.86 -15.47 19.83
C ASP A 105 8.81 -15.09 20.98
N TYR A 106 9.00 -15.99 21.92
CA TYR A 106 9.87 -15.74 23.06
C TYR A 106 10.47 -17.02 23.64
N GLU A 107 11.66 -16.86 24.22
CA GLU A 107 12.31 -17.86 25.05
C GLU A 107 12.07 -17.59 26.53
N LYS A 108 12.60 -18.43 27.42
CA LYS A 108 12.50 -18.16 28.87
C LYS A 108 13.19 -16.84 29.20
N PHE A 109 12.56 -16.06 30.07
CA PHE A 109 13.04 -14.75 30.48
C PHE A 109 12.96 -14.58 32.00
N ASP A 110 13.74 -13.65 32.54
CA ASP A 110 13.69 -13.27 33.94
C ASP A 110 12.38 -12.50 34.24
N PRO A 111 11.57 -12.89 35.23
CA PRO A 111 10.37 -12.16 35.64
C PRO A 111 10.61 -10.70 36.07
N THR A 112 11.84 -10.32 36.44
CA THR A 112 12.23 -8.96 36.84
C THR A 112 12.54 -8.04 35.66
N LEU A 113 12.60 -8.60 34.45
CA LEU A 113 12.91 -7.88 33.22
C LEU A 113 11.82 -6.84 32.91
N ASP A 114 12.22 -5.65 32.44
CA ASP A 114 11.28 -4.69 31.88
C ASP A 114 10.76 -5.21 30.53
N LEU A 115 9.67 -5.97 30.60
CA LEU A 115 9.06 -6.64 29.45
C LEU A 115 8.70 -5.64 28.35
N LYS A 116 8.18 -4.47 28.71
CA LYS A 116 7.67 -3.50 27.73
C LYS A 116 8.81 -2.91 26.92
N GLU A 117 9.88 -2.48 27.58
CA GLU A 117 11.02 -1.91 26.90
C GLU A 117 11.77 -2.95 26.06
N HIS A 118 11.92 -4.19 26.55
CA HIS A 118 12.56 -5.25 25.78
C HIS A 118 11.75 -5.65 24.54
N LEU A 119 10.41 -5.70 24.65
CA LEU A 119 9.53 -5.90 23.49
C LEU A 119 9.70 -4.75 22.48
N ARG A 120 9.68 -3.50 22.95
CA ARG A 120 9.87 -2.32 22.08
C ARG A 120 11.21 -2.38 21.35
N GLN A 121 12.30 -2.64 22.06
CA GLN A 121 13.63 -2.73 21.46
C GLN A 121 13.74 -3.89 20.47
N ALA A 122 13.18 -5.06 20.79
CA ALA A 122 13.15 -6.19 19.85
C ALA A 122 12.37 -5.83 18.57
N LEU A 123 11.23 -5.15 18.72
CA LEU A 123 10.40 -4.70 17.60
C LEU A 123 11.13 -3.66 16.74
N TYR A 124 11.70 -2.61 17.35
CA TYR A 124 12.42 -1.57 16.61
C TYR A 124 13.64 -2.13 15.88
N LYS A 125 14.41 -3.01 16.52
CA LYS A 125 15.54 -3.68 15.88
C LYS A 125 15.09 -4.49 14.66
N ILE A 126 14.00 -5.26 14.73
CA ILE A 126 13.56 -6.03 13.56
C ILE A 126 13.03 -5.13 12.43
N LEU A 127 12.38 -4.01 12.76
CA LEU A 127 11.92 -3.03 11.77
C LEU A 127 13.09 -2.39 11.03
N ILE A 128 14.07 -1.88 11.78
CA ILE A 128 15.28 -1.24 11.24
C ILE A 128 16.10 -2.24 10.41
N LYS A 129 16.25 -3.49 10.89
CA LYS A 129 16.96 -4.55 10.17
C LYS A 129 16.34 -4.83 8.79
N ASN A 130 15.02 -4.68 8.67
CA ASN A 130 14.28 -4.87 7.43
C ASN A 130 14.04 -3.55 6.66
N GLN A 131 14.68 -2.44 7.08
CA GLN A 131 14.60 -1.12 6.47
C GLN A 131 13.18 -0.50 6.49
N PHE A 132 12.36 -0.86 7.46
CA PHE A 132 11.07 -0.20 7.67
C PHE A 132 11.24 1.08 8.49
N LEU A 133 10.53 2.13 8.09
CA LEU A 133 10.54 3.42 8.77
C LEU A 133 9.65 3.37 10.02
N LEU A 134 10.15 3.93 11.13
CA LEU A 134 9.44 4.04 12.41
C LEU A 134 8.46 5.22 12.48
N LEU A 135 8.30 5.99 11.40
CA LEU A 135 7.48 7.21 11.41
C LEU A 135 5.96 6.96 11.31
N ARG A 136 5.55 5.77 10.86
CA ARG A 136 4.15 5.37 10.60
C ARG A 136 3.78 4.10 11.36
N LEU A 137 4.31 3.97 12.56
CA LEU A 137 3.88 2.94 13.50
C LEU A 137 2.38 3.06 13.76
N ASP A 138 1.74 1.96 14.13
CA ASP A 138 0.32 1.94 14.43
C ASP A 138 0.03 2.81 15.66
N LYS A 139 -1.06 3.60 15.63
CA LYS A 139 -1.40 4.50 16.75
C LYS A 139 -1.69 3.73 18.04
N ASP A 140 -2.16 2.48 17.90
CA ASP A 140 -2.47 1.60 19.02
C ASP A 140 -1.28 0.69 19.38
N LEU A 141 -0.09 0.91 18.83
CA LEU A 141 1.10 0.09 19.08
C LEU A 141 1.41 -0.05 20.57
N GLU A 142 1.35 1.04 21.33
CA GLU A 142 1.62 0.99 22.78
C GLU A 142 0.59 0.13 23.52
N THR A 143 -0.68 0.17 23.09
CA THR A 143 -1.72 -0.72 23.63
C THR A 143 -1.47 -2.18 23.25
N HIS A 144 -1.03 -2.46 22.02
CA HIS A 144 -0.64 -3.81 21.62
C HIS A 144 0.57 -4.35 22.41
N LEU A 145 1.54 -3.49 22.74
CA LEU A 145 2.68 -3.86 23.60
C LEU A 145 2.21 -4.16 25.03
N ASP A 146 1.29 -3.37 25.58
CA ASP A 146 0.70 -3.64 26.91
C ASP A 146 -0.09 -4.96 26.94
N GLN A 147 -0.77 -5.28 25.84
CA GLN A 147 -1.42 -6.58 25.65
C GLN A 147 -0.39 -7.72 25.60
N CYS A 148 0.73 -7.54 24.88
CA CYS A 148 1.81 -8.53 24.86
C CYS A 148 2.35 -8.79 26.28
N VAL A 149 2.60 -7.73 27.05
CA VAL A 149 3.07 -7.84 28.45
C VAL A 149 2.07 -8.64 29.30
N SER A 150 0.78 -8.37 29.14
CA SER A 150 -0.28 -9.08 29.87
C SER A 150 -0.32 -10.56 29.51
N LEU A 151 -0.25 -10.89 28.21
CA LEU A 151 -0.22 -12.26 27.72
C LEU A 151 1.07 -13.00 28.11
N LEU A 152 2.22 -12.31 28.21
CA LEU A 152 3.48 -12.91 28.65
C LEU A 152 3.40 -13.37 30.11
N LYS A 153 2.77 -12.57 30.97
CA LYS A 153 2.54 -12.93 32.39
C LYS A 153 1.65 -14.17 32.53
N GLU A 154 0.75 -14.41 31.58
CA GLU A 154 -0.10 -15.61 31.51
C GLU A 154 0.52 -16.76 30.71
N ASN A 155 1.74 -16.58 30.16
CA ASN A 155 2.38 -17.52 29.25
C ASN A 155 1.53 -17.89 28.01
N LYS A 156 0.82 -16.90 27.44
CA LYS A 156 -0.08 -17.03 26.29
C LYS A 156 0.30 -16.14 25.10
N ALA A 157 1.43 -15.44 25.16
CA ALA A 157 1.79 -14.44 24.13
C ALA A 157 2.37 -15.05 22.85
N LYS A 158 2.66 -16.36 22.84
CA LYS A 158 3.35 -17.01 21.72
C LYS A 158 2.42 -17.08 20.52
N GLY A 159 2.86 -16.52 19.39
CA GLY A 159 2.05 -16.43 18.19
C GLY A 159 1.08 -15.25 18.18
N PHE A 160 1.10 -14.37 19.20
CA PHE A 160 0.26 -13.18 19.20
C PHE A 160 0.64 -12.26 18.04
N GLU A 161 -0.34 -11.94 17.20
CA GLU A 161 -0.17 -11.12 15.99
C GLU A 161 -0.93 -9.80 16.15
N PHE A 162 -0.28 -8.69 15.81
CA PHE A 162 -0.88 -7.36 15.81
C PHE A 162 -0.32 -6.50 14.68
N ILE A 163 -1.05 -5.43 14.33
CA ILE A 163 -0.61 -4.47 13.33
C ILE A 163 0.44 -3.55 13.95
N VAL A 164 1.56 -3.38 13.24
CA VAL A 164 2.70 -2.58 13.70
C VAL A 164 2.80 -1.26 12.98
N ALA A 165 2.46 -1.21 11.69
CA ALA A 165 2.59 -0.01 10.88
C ALA A 165 1.69 -0.07 9.64
N GLN A 166 1.28 1.11 9.16
CA GLN A 166 0.43 1.26 7.98
C GLN A 166 0.93 2.39 7.05
N GLY A 167 1.24 2.04 5.81
CA GLY A 167 1.55 2.94 4.70
C GLY A 167 0.29 3.42 3.99
N VAL A 168 0.37 3.67 2.69
CA VAL A 168 -0.77 4.06 1.85
C VAL A 168 -0.76 3.23 0.59
N ASP A 169 -1.82 2.45 0.39
CA ASP A 169 -2.01 1.66 -0.82
C ASP A 169 -2.15 2.55 -2.07
N LYS A 170 -1.65 2.05 -3.20
CA LYS A 170 -1.98 2.62 -4.49
C LYS A 170 -3.39 2.20 -4.90
N ILE A 171 -4.08 3.11 -5.56
CA ILE A 171 -5.36 2.84 -6.21
C ILE A 171 -5.07 2.83 -7.70
N GLU A 172 -5.20 1.67 -8.34
CA GLU A 172 -4.92 1.53 -9.77
C GLU A 172 -5.86 2.37 -10.64
N HIS A 173 -5.41 2.64 -11.86
CA HIS A 173 -6.27 3.26 -12.86
C HIS A 173 -7.43 2.33 -13.20
N GLN A 174 -8.62 2.92 -13.37
CA GLN A 174 -9.73 2.24 -14.02
C GLN A 174 -9.66 2.55 -15.51
N LYS A 175 -9.40 1.54 -16.36
CA LYS A 175 -9.43 1.72 -17.82
C LYS A 175 -10.85 2.05 -18.28
N ALA A 176 -10.97 2.86 -19.33
CA ALA A 176 -12.24 3.02 -20.02
C ALA A 176 -12.63 1.68 -20.66
N GLN A 177 -13.90 1.30 -20.54
CA GLN A 177 -14.38 0.04 -21.09
C GLN A 177 -15.73 0.26 -21.78
N LEU A 178 -15.85 -0.28 -22.99
CA LEU A 178 -17.13 -0.37 -23.68
C LEU A 178 -17.68 -1.78 -23.51
N ILE A 179 -18.82 -1.89 -22.85
CA ILE A 179 -19.51 -3.15 -22.57
C ILE A 179 -20.76 -3.20 -23.45
N PHE A 180 -20.82 -4.16 -24.36
CA PHE A 180 -22.02 -4.42 -25.16
C PHE A 180 -22.87 -5.46 -24.45
N TYR A 181 -24.18 -5.22 -24.36
CA TYR A 181 -25.12 -6.17 -23.77
C TYR A 181 -25.69 -7.16 -24.79
N ARG A 182 -25.29 -7.02 -26.06
CA ARG A 182 -25.60 -7.92 -27.16
C ARG A 182 -24.31 -8.37 -27.86
N ASN A 183 -24.29 -9.60 -28.36
CA ASN A 183 -23.19 -10.15 -29.15
C ASN A 183 -23.18 -9.50 -30.55
N VAL A 184 -22.55 -8.33 -30.68
CA VAL A 184 -22.32 -7.68 -31.97
C VAL A 184 -21.01 -8.22 -32.55
N GLY A 185 -20.99 -9.48 -33.03
CA GLY A 185 -19.77 -9.99 -33.68
C GLY A 185 -19.53 -11.49 -33.87
N GLU A 186 -20.48 -12.40 -33.65
CA GLU A 186 -20.27 -13.75 -34.21
C GLU A 186 -20.53 -13.70 -35.71
N VAL A 187 -19.44 -13.71 -36.49
CA VAL A 187 -19.47 -14.01 -37.91
C VAL A 187 -20.19 -15.35 -38.03
N ALA A 188 -21.37 -15.34 -38.66
CA ALA A 188 -22.11 -16.56 -38.85
C ALA A 188 -21.22 -17.53 -39.64
N SER A 189 -21.02 -18.73 -39.08
CA SER A 189 -20.46 -19.87 -39.81
C SER A 189 -21.18 -20.00 -41.15
N GLU A 190 -20.43 -20.03 -42.26
CA GLU A 190 -20.94 -20.02 -43.66
C GLU A 190 -21.88 -21.19 -44.02
N ASP A 191 -22.17 -22.10 -43.09
CA ASP A 191 -22.88 -23.38 -43.32
C ASP A 191 -24.32 -23.44 -42.79
N ARG A 192 -24.95 -22.33 -42.41
CA ARG A 192 -26.36 -22.33 -41.98
C ARG A 192 -27.27 -21.67 -43.02
N GLY A 193 -28.32 -22.39 -43.40
CA GLY A 193 -29.30 -21.98 -44.39
C GLY A 193 -29.89 -20.59 -44.11
N TYR A 194 -30.37 -19.95 -45.17
CA TYR A 194 -30.80 -18.54 -45.23
C TYR A 194 -31.82 -18.13 -44.13
N ASP A 195 -32.52 -19.08 -43.52
CA ASP A 195 -33.57 -18.88 -42.49
C ASP A 195 -33.08 -18.95 -41.04
N GLU A 196 -31.88 -19.47 -40.74
CA GLU A 196 -31.37 -19.58 -39.36
C GLU A 196 -30.48 -18.39 -38.96
N ARG A 197 -30.77 -17.24 -39.56
CA ARG A 197 -29.97 -16.04 -39.40
C ARG A 197 -30.26 -15.41 -38.03
N HIS A 198 -29.40 -15.66 -37.05
CA HIS A 198 -29.19 -14.78 -35.88
C HIS A 198 -28.73 -13.35 -36.25
N TYR A 199 -28.84 -12.94 -37.53
CA TYR A 199 -28.42 -11.66 -38.07
C TYR A 199 -29.30 -10.47 -37.66
N THR A 200 -30.47 -10.71 -37.07
CA THR A 200 -31.41 -9.65 -36.70
C THR A 200 -31.97 -9.92 -35.31
N GLN A 201 -31.19 -9.60 -34.28
CA GLN A 201 -31.78 -9.39 -32.96
C GLN A 201 -32.41 -7.98 -32.97
N PRO A 202 -33.74 -7.84 -33.06
CA PRO A 202 -34.37 -6.53 -33.01
C PRO A 202 -34.14 -5.91 -31.64
N VAL A 203 -33.88 -4.61 -31.62
CA VAL A 203 -33.70 -3.82 -30.41
C VAL A 203 -35.04 -3.21 -30.05
N GLU A 204 -35.48 -3.40 -28.81
CA GLU A 204 -36.69 -2.75 -28.31
C GLU A 204 -36.41 -1.28 -27.96
N LYS A 205 -37.47 -0.46 -28.03
CA LYS A 205 -37.40 0.90 -27.50
C LYS A 205 -37.05 0.83 -26.01
N ASP A 206 -36.19 1.74 -25.57
CA ASP A 206 -35.67 1.88 -24.21
C ASP A 206 -34.78 0.71 -23.75
N GLU A 207 -34.34 -0.15 -24.69
CA GLU A 207 -33.38 -1.22 -24.40
C GLU A 207 -31.95 -0.67 -24.24
N LEU A 208 -31.22 -1.18 -23.24
CA LEU A 208 -29.81 -0.85 -23.00
C LEU A 208 -28.91 -1.57 -24.02
N LEU A 209 -28.25 -0.79 -24.87
CA LEU A 209 -27.43 -1.31 -25.97
C LEU A 209 -26.01 -1.61 -25.51
N PHE A 210 -25.37 -0.60 -24.94
CA PHE A 210 -24.01 -0.67 -24.43
C PHE A 210 -23.80 0.37 -23.33
N GLU A 211 -22.79 0.11 -22.51
CA GLU A 211 -22.32 1.02 -21.48
C GLU A 211 -20.86 1.39 -21.73
N PHE A 212 -20.57 2.67 -21.58
CA PHE A 212 -19.21 3.18 -21.56
C PHE A 212 -18.83 3.49 -20.11
N VAL A 213 -18.00 2.63 -19.52
CA VAL A 213 -17.42 2.83 -18.19
C VAL A 213 -16.31 3.86 -18.32
N HIS A 214 -16.41 4.98 -17.58
CA HIS A 214 -15.45 6.07 -17.68
C HIS A 214 -14.10 5.66 -17.07
N LYS A 215 -13.01 6.16 -17.67
CA LYS A 215 -11.69 6.01 -17.05
C LYS A 215 -11.62 6.77 -15.73
N LYS A 216 -10.98 6.20 -14.72
CA LYS A 216 -10.66 6.90 -13.46
C LYS A 216 -9.16 6.92 -13.25
N ILE A 217 -8.67 8.11 -12.90
CA ILE A 217 -7.27 8.31 -12.56
C ILE A 217 -7.06 7.68 -11.17
N GLY A 218 -6.09 6.76 -11.10
CA GLY A 218 -5.66 6.15 -9.87
C GLY A 218 -5.00 7.14 -8.91
N LYS A 219 -4.65 6.67 -7.72
CA LYS A 219 -3.89 7.44 -6.73
C LYS A 219 -2.62 6.69 -6.38
N ARG A 220 -1.49 7.40 -6.38
CA ARG A 220 -0.22 6.84 -5.91
C ARG A 220 -0.31 6.51 -4.43
N GLY A 221 0.40 5.46 -4.04
CA GLY A 221 0.62 5.10 -2.65
C GLY A 221 2.05 5.38 -2.21
N ARG A 222 2.37 5.04 -0.96
CA ARG A 222 3.73 5.00 -0.42
C ARG A 222 3.84 3.87 0.59
N ASN A 223 4.87 3.05 0.43
CA ASN A 223 5.10 1.92 1.31
C ASN A 223 5.82 2.32 2.61
N LEU A 224 5.95 1.37 3.54
CA LEU A 224 6.57 1.56 4.85
C LEU A 224 8.10 1.67 4.80
N LYS A 225 8.72 1.48 3.63
CA LYS A 225 10.14 1.80 3.38
C LYS A 225 10.35 3.22 2.87
N GLY A 226 9.27 3.97 2.60
CA GLY A 226 9.32 5.34 2.08
C GLY A 226 9.23 5.45 0.55
N GLU A 227 9.13 4.32 -0.16
CA GLU A 227 9.11 4.28 -1.62
C GLU A 227 7.72 4.62 -2.15
N LEU A 228 7.66 5.47 -3.19
CA LEU A 228 6.39 5.78 -3.86
C LEU A 228 5.94 4.60 -4.70
N LEU A 229 4.69 4.19 -4.51
CA LEU A 229 4.06 3.16 -5.32
C LEU A 229 3.61 3.80 -6.65
N THR A 230 4.29 3.41 -7.73
CA THR A 230 3.99 3.89 -9.07
C THR A 230 2.72 3.24 -9.62
N LEU A 231 1.99 4.01 -10.42
CA LEU A 231 0.86 3.53 -11.19
C LEU A 231 1.32 3.26 -12.61
N GLU A 232 0.75 2.23 -13.24
CA GLU A 232 0.97 1.98 -14.66
C GLU A 232 0.50 3.17 -15.50
N PRO A 233 1.18 3.52 -16.60
CA PRO A 233 0.74 4.58 -17.49
C PRO A 233 -0.68 4.31 -18.00
N LEU A 234 -1.52 5.34 -17.99
CA LEU A 234 -2.88 5.24 -18.52
C LEU A 234 -2.84 5.45 -20.04
N GLU A 235 -3.36 4.47 -20.80
CA GLU A 235 -3.59 4.63 -22.24
C GLU A 235 -4.59 5.77 -22.51
N GLU A 236 -4.30 6.59 -23.53
CA GLU A 236 -5.18 7.67 -23.98
C GLU A 236 -6.41 7.12 -24.71
N VAL A 237 -7.35 6.54 -23.97
CA VAL A 237 -8.66 6.20 -24.52
C VAL A 237 -9.60 7.39 -24.31
N ALA A 238 -10.28 7.80 -25.39
CA ALA A 238 -11.29 8.86 -25.36
C ALA A 238 -12.47 8.45 -24.46
N ASN A 239 -12.96 9.38 -23.64
CA ASN A 239 -14.04 9.14 -22.67
C ASN A 239 -15.44 9.15 -23.28
N SER A 240 -15.56 9.30 -24.59
CA SER A 240 -16.85 9.55 -25.23
C SER A 240 -16.98 8.77 -26.53
N ILE A 241 -18.12 8.12 -26.69
CA ILE A 241 -18.58 7.60 -27.97
C ILE A 241 -19.36 8.71 -28.66
N VAL A 242 -19.02 8.99 -29.92
CA VAL A 242 -19.77 9.90 -30.78
C VAL A 242 -20.92 9.11 -31.41
N LEU A 243 -22.15 9.53 -31.14
CA LEU A 243 -23.34 8.96 -31.78
C LEU A 243 -23.53 9.60 -33.15
N LYS A 244 -23.91 8.79 -34.15
CA LYS A 244 -24.14 9.29 -35.52
C LYS A 244 -25.48 10.04 -35.67
N ASP A 245 -26.47 9.68 -34.86
CA ASP A 245 -27.83 10.22 -34.94
C ASP A 245 -28.57 10.15 -33.59
N LYS A 246 -29.87 10.45 -33.60
CA LYS A 246 -30.76 10.47 -32.42
C LYS A 246 -31.47 9.13 -32.17
N SER A 247 -31.11 8.07 -32.89
CA SER A 247 -31.70 6.74 -32.67
C SER A 247 -31.28 6.15 -31.31
N ILE A 248 -30.19 6.64 -30.73
CA ILE A 248 -29.70 6.27 -29.40
C ILE A 248 -29.77 7.49 -28.48
N TYR A 249 -30.33 7.33 -27.28
CA TYR A 249 -30.27 8.35 -26.23
C TYR A 249 -29.36 7.92 -25.07
N ILE A 250 -28.85 8.89 -24.33
CA ILE A 250 -27.83 8.66 -23.29
C ILE A 250 -28.37 8.96 -21.89
N THR A 251 -27.94 8.15 -20.93
CA THR A 251 -28.07 8.45 -19.50
C THR A 251 -26.68 8.51 -18.87
N ASN A 252 -26.33 9.63 -18.25
CA ASN A 252 -25.04 9.83 -17.62
C ASN A 252 -25.13 9.51 -16.12
N LEU A 253 -24.31 8.57 -15.67
CA LEU A 253 -24.07 8.27 -14.26
C LEU A 253 -22.66 8.73 -13.87
N PRO A 254 -22.35 8.87 -12.57
CA PRO A 254 -21.04 9.36 -12.12
C PRO A 254 -19.83 8.56 -12.63
N ASN A 255 -20.01 7.28 -12.98
CA ASN A 255 -18.92 6.37 -13.35
C ASN A 255 -19.08 5.73 -14.74
N LYS A 256 -20.21 5.98 -15.41
CA LYS A 256 -20.53 5.37 -16.70
C LYS A 256 -21.57 6.16 -17.47
N THR A 257 -21.55 6.02 -18.78
CA THR A 257 -22.62 6.49 -19.67
C THR A 257 -23.33 5.27 -20.25
N GLN A 258 -24.66 5.24 -20.12
CA GLN A 258 -25.50 4.20 -20.65
C GLN A 258 -26.16 4.68 -21.95
N TYR A 259 -26.20 3.81 -22.95
CA TYR A 259 -26.72 4.11 -24.28
C TYR A 259 -27.94 3.23 -24.56
N PHE A 260 -29.08 3.86 -24.75
CA PHE A 260 -30.38 3.19 -24.92
C PHE A 260 -30.95 3.42 -26.30
N SER A 261 -31.74 2.47 -26.78
CA SER A 261 -32.46 2.63 -28.04
C SER A 261 -33.62 3.61 -27.88
N ALA A 262 -33.68 4.65 -28.72
CA ALA A 262 -34.82 5.57 -28.75
C ALA A 262 -36.03 4.98 -29.50
N ASN A 263 -35.79 4.01 -30.39
CA ASN A 263 -36.79 3.42 -31.28
C ASN A 263 -36.60 1.89 -31.39
N TYR A 264 -37.61 1.20 -31.93
CA TYR A 264 -37.42 -0.18 -32.37
C TYR A 264 -36.56 -0.21 -33.64
N GLY A 265 -35.58 -1.12 -33.73
CA GLY A 265 -34.68 -1.17 -34.90
C GLY A 265 -33.56 -2.20 -34.77
N PHE A 266 -32.47 -2.03 -35.53
CA PHE A 266 -31.30 -2.93 -35.50
C PHE A 266 -30.01 -2.20 -35.18
N LEU A 267 -29.22 -2.71 -34.23
CA LEU A 267 -27.93 -2.12 -33.86
C LEU A 267 -26.86 -2.50 -34.89
N THR A 268 -26.28 -1.49 -35.56
CA THR A 268 -25.18 -1.67 -36.51
C THR A 268 -23.92 -0.97 -36.00
N LYS A 269 -22.76 -1.58 -36.24
CA LYS A 269 -21.45 -1.05 -35.84
C LYS A 269 -20.59 -0.82 -37.09
N ASP A 270 -20.28 0.44 -37.37
CA ASP A 270 -19.30 0.79 -38.40
C ASP A 270 -17.97 1.23 -37.77
N MET A 271 -16.88 1.19 -38.56
CA MET A 271 -15.51 1.56 -38.12
C MET A 271 -15.36 3.01 -37.58
N GLY A 272 -16.39 3.86 -37.65
CA GLY A 272 -16.40 5.23 -37.16
C GLY A 272 -17.41 5.55 -36.05
N GLY A 273 -18.12 4.56 -35.50
CA GLY A 273 -19.15 4.74 -34.46
C GLY A 273 -20.42 3.91 -34.70
N GLY A 274 -21.22 3.71 -33.66
CA GLY A 274 -22.47 2.95 -33.71
C GLY A 274 -23.68 3.80 -34.12
N ALA A 275 -24.62 3.19 -34.86
CA ALA A 275 -25.92 3.75 -35.21
C ALA A 275 -26.97 2.63 -35.22
N LEU A 276 -28.24 2.98 -35.01
CA LEU A 276 -29.33 2.05 -35.33
C LEU A 276 -29.77 2.30 -36.78
N ALA A 277 -29.97 1.21 -37.51
CA ALA A 277 -30.57 1.20 -38.84
C ALA A 277 -32.01 0.65 -38.77
#